data_AF-A0A2N1TL26-F1
#
_entry.id   AF-A0A2N1TL26-F1
#
_cell.length_a   1.000
_cell.length_b   1.000
_cell.length_c   1.000
_cell.angle_alpha   90.00
_cell.angle_beta   90.00
_cell.angle_gamma   90.00
#
_symmetry.space_group_name_H-M   'P 1'
#
loop_
_entity.id
_entity.type
_entity.pdbx_description
1 polymer ?
#
loop_
_entity_poly.entity_id
_entity_poly.type
_entity_poly.pdbx_seq_one_letter_code
_entity_poly.pdbx_strand_id
1 'polypeptide(L)'
;MSAVLTSFVYSRQFLSFAERFFFKINDGFMESQINYETFASFWCLYFGLILFPFGVLLDIVEKRNIIPPFGFILTYLIVILIGVYMIPYGGMTILMLPHGIFMLIKYRKNK
;
A
#
# COMPACT_ATOMS: atom_id res chain seq x y z
N MET A 1 31.00 -29.02 -3.02
CA MET A 1 30.44 -28.18 -4.10
C MET A 1 29.00 -27.85 -3.72
N SER A 2 28.81 -26.82 -2.90
CA SER A 2 27.51 -26.52 -2.26
C SER A 2 27.43 -25.01 -1.99
N ALA A 3 27.28 -24.22 -3.06
CA ALA A 3 27.14 -22.76 -3.00
C ALA A 3 25.73 -22.32 -3.44
N VAL A 4 24.71 -23.11 -3.08
CA VAL A 4 23.32 -22.91 -3.58
C VAL A 4 22.42 -22.13 -2.60
N LEU A 5 22.89 -21.79 -1.39
CA LEU A 5 22.04 -21.16 -0.36
C LEU A 5 22.72 -20.01 0.39
N THR A 6 23.39 -19.09 -0.29
CA THR A 6 23.70 -17.78 0.34
C THR A 6 22.50 -16.85 0.19
N SER A 7 22.03 -16.26 1.29
CA SER A 7 20.89 -15.32 1.32
C SER A 7 20.99 -14.19 0.29
N PHE A 8 22.22 -13.87 -0.12
CA PHE A 8 22.52 -12.86 -1.14
C PHE A 8 22.15 -13.26 -2.57
N VAL A 9 22.26 -14.55 -2.93
CA VAL A 9 21.86 -15.04 -4.27
C VAL A 9 20.34 -15.13 -4.35
N TYR A 10 19.70 -15.60 -3.27
CA TYR A 10 18.25 -15.58 -3.15
C TYR A 10 17.69 -14.16 -3.22
N SER A 11 18.30 -13.19 -2.52
CA SER A 11 17.83 -11.80 -2.59
C SER A 11 17.97 -11.19 -3.98
N ARG A 12 19.02 -11.53 -4.74
CA ARG A 12 19.18 -11.09 -6.15
C ARG A 12 18.12 -11.70 -7.07
N GLN A 13 17.82 -12.99 -6.92
CA GLN A 13 16.79 -13.66 -7.70
C GLN A 13 15.39 -13.17 -7.33
N PHE A 14 15.15 -12.96 -6.03
CA PHE A 14 13.92 -12.35 -5.53
C PHE A 14 13.77 -10.91 -5.99
N LEU A 15 14.86 -10.12 -6.05
CA LEU A 15 14.85 -8.76 -6.59
C LEU A 15 14.51 -8.77 -8.08
N SER A 16 15.15 -9.64 -8.87
CA SER A 16 14.87 -9.76 -10.31
C SER A 16 13.47 -10.34 -10.60
N PHE A 17 12.95 -11.20 -9.72
CA PHE A 17 11.56 -11.65 -9.73
C PHE A 17 10.60 -10.52 -9.34
N ALA A 18 10.92 -9.74 -8.31
CA ALA A 18 10.12 -8.61 -7.87
C ALA A 18 10.07 -7.52 -8.95
N GLU A 19 11.18 -7.22 -9.62
CA GLU A 19 11.21 -6.29 -10.76
C GLU A 19 10.35 -6.76 -11.94
N ARG A 20 10.21 -8.08 -12.15
CA ARG A 20 9.44 -8.65 -13.27
C ARG A 20 7.97 -8.93 -12.96
N PHE A 21 7.64 -9.26 -11.72
CA PHE A 21 6.31 -9.71 -11.30
C PHE A 21 5.64 -8.79 -10.27
N PHE A 22 6.42 -8.13 -9.42
CA PHE A 22 5.97 -7.05 -8.53
C PHE A 22 6.22 -5.69 -9.19
N PHE A 23 5.59 -5.53 -10.33
CA PHE A 23 5.16 -4.27 -10.95
C PHE A 23 5.39 -3.00 -10.09
N LYS A 24 6.57 -2.39 -10.22
CA LYS A 24 6.69 -0.93 -10.18
C LYS A 24 6.07 -0.45 -11.50
N ILE A 25 4.74 -0.32 -11.55
CA ILE A 25 3.98 -0.06 -12.81
C ILE A 25 4.39 1.27 -13.41
N ASN A 26 4.72 2.25 -12.57
CA ASN A 26 4.99 3.61 -12.99
C ASN A 26 5.71 4.36 -11.84
N ASP A 27 6.72 5.18 -12.15
CA ASP A 27 7.28 6.16 -11.22
C ASP A 27 6.31 7.29 -10.83
N GLY A 28 5.03 7.20 -11.21
CA GLY A 28 3.93 8.06 -10.79
C GLY A 28 3.67 9.20 -11.77
N PHE A 29 3.21 10.35 -11.25
CA PHE A 29 2.76 11.52 -12.04
C PHE A 29 3.84 12.14 -12.95
N MET A 30 5.10 11.71 -12.86
CA MET A 30 6.25 12.34 -13.49
C MET A 30 6.79 11.61 -14.72
N GLU A 31 6.22 10.47 -15.12
CA GLU A 31 6.57 9.85 -16.40
C GLU A 31 5.83 10.54 -17.56
N SER A 32 6.52 10.78 -18.68
CA SER A 32 5.98 11.48 -19.85
C SER A 32 5.02 10.63 -20.70
N GLN A 33 4.94 9.33 -20.44
CA GLN A 33 4.07 8.37 -21.16
C GLN A 33 3.36 7.43 -20.18
N ILE A 34 2.57 8.01 -19.28
CA ILE A 34 1.72 7.23 -18.39
C ILE A 34 0.62 6.58 -19.23
N ASN A 35 0.60 5.25 -19.31
CA ASN A 35 -0.55 4.50 -19.82
C ASN A 35 -1.66 4.55 -18.74
N TYR A 36 -2.35 5.69 -18.69
CA TYR A 36 -3.32 6.04 -17.66
C TYR A 36 -4.43 5.01 -17.53
N GLU A 37 -4.82 4.38 -18.64
CA GLU A 37 -5.83 3.32 -18.67
C GLU A 37 -5.39 2.08 -17.89
N THR A 38 -4.17 1.59 -18.11
CA THR A 38 -3.61 0.43 -17.39
C THR A 38 -3.43 0.76 -15.91
N PHE A 39 -2.96 1.98 -15.61
CA PHE A 39 -2.78 2.47 -14.25
C PHE A 39 -4.11 2.57 -13.49
N ALA A 40 -5.12 3.20 -14.08
CA ALA A 40 -6.44 3.39 -13.46
C ALA A 40 -7.18 2.05 -13.31
N SER A 41 -7.07 1.16 -14.29
CA SER A 41 -7.65 -0.18 -14.22
C SER A 41 -7.05 -1.01 -13.09
N PHE A 42 -5.71 -0.97 -12.96
CA PHE A 42 -5.02 -1.67 -11.88
C PHE A 42 -5.36 -1.09 -10.50
N TRP A 43 -5.32 0.25 -10.37
CA TRP A 43 -5.68 0.93 -9.13
C TRP A 43 -7.13 0.65 -8.72
N CYS A 44 -8.08 0.72 -9.67
CA CYS A 44 -9.50 0.51 -9.39
C CYS A 44 -9.81 -0.95 -9.01
N LEU A 45 -9.27 -1.93 -9.76
CA LEU A 45 -9.57 -3.35 -9.54
C LEU A 45 -8.88 -3.92 -8.29
N TYR A 46 -7.60 -3.65 -8.09
CA TYR A 46 -6.84 -4.27 -6.98
C TYR A 46 -6.96 -3.46 -5.70
N PHE A 47 -6.80 -2.15 -5.79
CA PHE A 47 -6.82 -1.28 -4.62
C PHE A 47 -8.20 -0.71 -4.34
N GLY A 48 -8.94 -0.25 -5.35
CA GLY A 48 -10.27 0.34 -5.17
C GLY A 48 -11.27 -0.63 -4.54
N LEU A 49 -11.32 -1.87 -5.03
CA LEU A 49 -12.24 -2.90 -4.55
C LEU A 49 -11.99 -3.29 -3.08
N ILE A 50 -10.73 -3.28 -2.65
CA ILE A 50 -10.35 -3.55 -1.26
C ILE A 50 -10.50 -2.29 -0.40
N LEU A 51 -10.02 -1.13 -0.85
CA LEU A 51 -10.03 0.10 -0.06
C LEU A 51 -11.44 0.66 0.14
N PHE A 52 -12.38 0.41 -0.77
CA PHE A 52 -13.77 0.85 -0.63
C PHE A 52 -14.44 0.31 0.66
N PRO A 53 -14.51 -1.01 0.91
CA PRO A 53 -15.06 -1.52 2.16
C PRO A 53 -14.24 -1.06 3.37
N PHE A 54 -12.90 -0.98 3.28
CA PHE A 54 -12.09 -0.42 4.36
C PHE A 54 -12.51 1.01 4.71
N GLY A 55 -12.75 1.87 3.71
CA GLY A 55 -13.21 3.24 3.91
C GLY A 55 -14.60 3.30 4.54
N VAL A 56 -15.54 2.46 4.10
CA VAL A 56 -16.88 2.38 4.70
C VAL A 56 -16.83 1.91 6.15
N LEU A 57 -16.02 0.88 6.47
CA LEU A 57 -15.83 0.41 7.84
C LEU A 57 -15.26 1.53 8.73
N LEU A 58 -14.28 2.27 8.21
CA LEU A 58 -13.62 3.36 8.93
C LEU A 58 -14.60 4.50 9.23
N ASP A 59 -15.41 4.90 8.25
CA ASP A 59 -16.46 5.92 8.43
C ASP A 59 -17.48 5.51 9.52
N ILE A 60 -17.88 4.24 9.55
CA ILE A 60 -18.78 3.73 10.59
C ILE A 60 -18.13 3.78 11.98
N VAL A 61 -16.86 3.40 12.08
CA VAL A 61 -16.10 3.40 13.33
C VAL A 61 -15.91 4.84 13.85
N GLU A 62 -15.57 5.76 12.95
CA GLU A 62 -15.35 7.17 13.28
C GLU A 62 -16.65 7.88 13.69
N LYS A 63 -17.77 7.62 12.98
CA LYS A 63 -19.10 8.11 13.37
C LYS A 63 -19.56 7.62 14.73
N ARG A 64 -19.12 6.42 15.14
CA ARG A 64 -19.39 5.86 16.47
C ARG A 64 -18.43 6.38 17.55
N ASN A 65 -17.47 7.25 17.21
CA ASN A 65 -16.38 7.72 18.09
C ASN A 65 -15.57 6.57 18.72
N ILE A 66 -15.54 5.41 18.06
CA ILE A 66 -14.77 4.26 18.52
C ILE A 66 -13.37 4.36 17.92
N ILE A 67 -12.36 4.05 18.72
CA ILE A 67 -10.99 3.97 18.22
C ILE A 67 -10.85 2.66 17.44
N PRO A 68 -10.40 2.67 16.18
CA PRO A 68 -10.19 1.43 15.43
C PRO A 68 -9.19 0.53 16.16
N PRO A 69 -9.41 -0.80 16.17
CA PRO A 69 -8.51 -1.74 16.82
C PRO A 69 -7.14 -1.72 16.11
N PHE A 70 -6.07 -1.93 16.87
CA PHE A 70 -4.69 -1.86 16.34
C PHE A 70 -4.47 -2.76 15.12
N GLY A 71 -5.05 -3.97 15.12
CA GLY A 71 -4.95 -4.89 13.99
C GLY A 71 -5.54 -4.33 12.70
N PHE A 72 -6.63 -3.56 12.79
CA PHE A 72 -7.22 -2.87 11.63
C PHE A 72 -6.30 -1.74 11.14
N ILE A 73 -5.76 -0.93 12.05
CA ILE A 73 -4.83 0.16 11.70
C ILE A 73 -3.58 -0.41 11.00
N LEU A 74 -3.03 -1.51 11.52
CA LEU A 74 -1.82 -2.12 10.99
C LEU A 74 -2.04 -2.78 9.62
N THR A 75 -3.15 -3.51 9.45
CA THR A 75 -3.52 -4.09 8.14
C THR A 75 -3.77 -3.01 7.10
N TYR A 76 -4.50 -1.95 7.46
CA TYR A 76 -4.71 -0.77 6.61
C TYR A 76 -3.39 -0.11 6.19
N LEU A 77 -2.45 0.05 7.14
CA LEU A 77 -1.13 0.63 6.86
C LEU A 77 -0.31 -0.24 5.88
N ILE A 78 -0.33 -1.57 6.04
CA ILE A 78 0.38 -2.49 5.13
C ILE A 78 -0.18 -2.37 3.70
N VAL A 79 -1.50 -2.37 3.55
CA VAL A 79 -2.15 -2.21 2.23
C VAL A 79 -1.76 -0.88 1.60
N ILE A 80 -1.78 0.22 2.36
CA ILE A 80 -1.32 1.53 1.85
C ILE A 80 0.15 1.49 1.45
N LEU A 81 1.04 0.91 2.26
CA LEU A 81 2.47 0.86 1.96
C LEU A 81 2.76 0.09 0.67
N ILE A 82 2.06 -1.01 0.43
CA ILE A 82 2.13 -1.74 -0.86
C ILE A 82 1.64 -0.82 -1.98
N GLY A 83 0.53 -0.11 -1.78
CA GLY A 83 0.00 0.84 -2.74
C GLY A 83 0.93 2.01 -3.08
N VAL A 84 1.60 2.57 -2.07
CA VAL A 84 2.63 3.62 -2.22
C VAL A 84 3.87 3.08 -2.92
N TYR A 85 4.27 1.84 -2.63
CA TYR A 85 5.40 1.21 -3.32
C TYR A 85 5.10 1.01 -4.81
N MET A 86 3.88 0.58 -5.15
CA MET A 86 3.47 0.38 -6.54
C MET A 86 3.23 1.71 -7.28
N ILE A 87 2.80 2.75 -6.55
CA ILE A 87 2.44 4.06 -7.10
C ILE A 87 2.91 5.17 -6.13
N PRO A 88 4.19 5.58 -6.20
CA PRO A 88 4.79 6.48 -5.22
C PRO A 88 4.18 7.89 -5.18
N TYR A 89 3.62 8.39 -6.28
CA TYR A 89 3.01 9.74 -6.36
C TYR A 89 1.50 9.73 -6.63
N GLY A 90 0.79 8.69 -6.15
CA GLY A 90 -0.65 8.58 -6.29
C GLY A 90 -1.44 9.14 -5.10
N GLY A 91 -2.77 9.10 -5.21
CA GLY A 91 -3.67 9.50 -4.12
C GLY A 91 -3.51 8.67 -2.83
N MET A 92 -3.01 7.44 -2.94
CA MET A 92 -2.69 6.61 -1.76
C MET A 92 -1.55 7.22 -0.92
N THR A 93 -0.49 7.71 -1.56
CA THR A 93 0.64 8.33 -0.85
C THR A 93 0.27 9.68 -0.27
N ILE A 94 -0.51 10.49 -1.00
CA ILE A 94 -0.80 11.87 -0.61
C ILE A 94 -1.91 11.95 0.43
N LEU A 95 -2.95 11.11 0.31
CA LEU A 95 -4.14 11.19 1.18
C LEU A 95 -4.17 10.05 2.20
N MET A 96 -4.00 8.81 1.75
CA MET A 96 -4.26 7.64 2.60
C MET A 96 -3.13 7.37 3.59
N LEU A 97 -1.87 7.63 3.20
CA LEU A 97 -0.70 7.42 4.07
C LEU A 97 -0.68 8.40 5.26
N PRO A 98 -0.85 9.72 5.09
CA PRO A 98 -0.99 10.64 6.24
C PRO A 98 -2.17 10.26 7.14
N HIS A 99 -3.29 9.83 6.56
CA HIS A 99 -4.46 9.39 7.30
C HIS A 99 -4.18 8.13 8.15
N GLY A 100 -3.50 7.13 7.58
CA GLY A 100 -3.08 5.93 8.30
C GLY A 100 -2.13 6.23 9.47
N ILE A 101 -1.17 7.13 9.25
CA ILE A 101 -0.25 7.59 10.30
C ILE A 101 -1.01 8.34 11.40
N PHE A 102 -1.95 9.21 11.03
CA PHE A 102 -2.77 9.95 11.99
C PHE A 102 -3.56 9.01 12.91
N MET A 103 -4.20 7.97 12.35
CA MET A 103 -4.90 6.96 13.15
C MET A 103 -3.97 6.22 14.12
N LEU A 104 -2.75 5.90 13.69
CA LEU A 104 -1.76 5.24 14.54
C LEU A 104 -1.32 6.15 15.71
N ILE A 105 -1.11 7.45 15.44
CA ILE A 105 -0.78 8.43 16.48
C ILE A 105 -1.95 8.60 17.47
N LYS A 106 -3.19 8.71 16.97
CA LYS A 106 -4.40 8.82 17.79
C LYS A 106 -4.57 7.59 18.69
N TYR A 107 -4.35 6.39 18.16
CA TYR A 107 -4.37 5.15 18.93
C TYR A 107 -3.32 5.14 20.04
N ARG A 108 -2.08 5.58 19.76
CA ARG A 108 -1.01 5.65 20.77
C ARG A 108 -1.28 6.66 21.89
N LYS A 109 -2.01 7.75 21.61
CA LYS A 109 -2.34 8.78 22.62
C LYS A 109 -3.46 8.37 23.57
N ASN A 110 -4.38 7.50 23.12
CA ASN A 110 -5.53 7.05 23.91
C ASN A 110 -5.29 5.73 24.67
N LYS A 111 -4.05 5.22 24.64
CA LYS A 111 -3.60 4.04 25.40
C LYS A 111 -2.81 4.53 26.60
#